data_AF-A0A971D555-F1
#
_entry.id   AF-A0A971D555-F1
#
_cell.length_a   1.000
_cell.length_b   1.000
_cell.length_c   1.000
_cell.angle_alpha   90.00
_cell.angle_beta   90.00
_cell.angle_gamma   90.00
#
_symmetry.space_group_name_H-M   'P 1'
#
loop_
_entity.id
_entity.type
_entity.pdbx_description
1 polymer ?
#
loop_
_entity_poly.entity_id
_entity_poly.type
_entity_poly.pdbx_seq_one_letter_code
_entity_poly.pdbx_strand_id
1 'polypeptide(L)'
;MAEAQAQVEPVAEAQAEAAPDAEPEPEAEAQAEPEVEPEPEAEAEPAPEPEAEPVSVEQRLAALSTVLHDAAVLESTEPARAADLYRDAIIAALDVSDDPLDLPDARRHLLRGLDGLSLVLARQGLSEEALAVVDDAASLGLLEGGDEVGAVHRAALNARREELLRAVFPDSAEA
;
A
#
# COMPACT_ATOMS: atom_id res chain seq x y z
N MET A 1 49.18 41.15 11.04
CA MET A 1 49.04 39.70 11.26
C MET A 1 48.48 39.09 9.99
N ALA A 2 48.69 37.80 9.77
CA ALA A 2 48.19 37.06 8.61
C ALA A 2 46.74 36.57 8.89
N GLU A 3 46.01 35.89 8.00
CA GLU A 3 46.35 35.24 6.72
C GLU A 3 45.30 35.51 5.64
N ALA A 4 45.65 35.30 4.37
CA ALA A 4 44.71 35.21 3.26
C ALA A 4 45.18 34.08 2.32
N GLN A 5 44.41 33.00 2.23
CA GLN A 5 44.75 31.82 1.42
C GLN A 5 43.51 31.24 0.73
N ALA A 6 43.40 31.45 -0.59
CA ALA A 6 42.79 30.54 -1.57
C ALA A 6 42.76 31.20 -2.97
N GLN A 7 43.52 30.66 -3.93
CA GLN A 7 43.13 30.54 -5.36
C GLN A 7 44.21 29.86 -6.22
N VAL A 8 43.79 28.86 -6.99
CA VAL A 8 44.21 28.48 -8.36
C VAL A 8 45.68 28.07 -8.63
N GLU A 9 45.83 26.76 -8.90
CA GLU A 9 46.55 26.04 -9.99
C GLU A 9 47.97 26.49 -10.47
N PRO A 10 48.81 25.55 -10.98
CA PRO A 10 48.81 25.33 -12.45
C PRO A 10 49.18 23.91 -12.98
N VAL A 11 48.55 23.52 -14.11
CA VAL A 11 49.16 23.03 -15.37
C VAL A 11 50.22 21.88 -15.38
N ALA A 12 49.75 20.69 -15.83
CA ALA A 12 50.26 19.82 -16.92
C ALA A 12 51.70 19.19 -16.95
N GLU A 13 51.92 18.42 -18.03
CA GLU A 13 53.13 17.68 -18.50
C GLU A 13 53.57 16.42 -17.69
N ALA A 14 54.29 15.41 -18.21
CA ALA A 14 54.32 14.65 -19.48
C ALA A 14 55.65 13.84 -19.57
N GLN A 15 55.63 12.53 -19.92
CA GLN A 15 56.77 11.60 -20.22
C GLN A 15 56.18 10.20 -20.58
N ALA A 16 56.63 9.33 -21.52
CA ALA A 16 57.88 9.10 -22.29
C ALA A 16 59.00 8.40 -21.48
N GLU A 17 59.74 7.34 -21.88
CA GLU A 17 59.95 6.52 -23.13
C GLU A 17 60.40 5.06 -22.73
N ALA A 18 60.63 4.03 -23.57
CA ALA A 18 60.04 3.52 -24.84
C ALA A 18 60.72 2.16 -25.27
N ALA A 19 60.03 1.31 -26.06
CA ALA A 19 60.58 0.17 -26.89
C ALA A 19 61.24 -1.04 -26.14
N PRO A 20 61.66 -2.16 -26.80
CA PRO A 20 61.56 -2.56 -28.24
C PRO A 20 61.08 -4.01 -28.57
N ASP A 21 60.65 -4.20 -29.83
CA ASP A 21 60.95 -5.28 -30.80
C ASP A 21 61.04 -6.79 -30.42
N ALA A 22 60.21 -7.65 -31.09
CA ALA A 22 60.59 -8.97 -31.66
C ALA A 22 59.39 -9.70 -32.34
N GLU A 23 59.46 -9.97 -33.65
CA GLU A 23 58.64 -10.96 -34.40
C GLU A 23 59.48 -12.25 -34.64
N PRO A 24 58.90 -13.48 -34.81
CA PRO A 24 58.30 -13.88 -36.10
C PRO A 24 57.12 -14.90 -36.05
N GLU A 25 56.56 -15.20 -37.23
CA GLU A 25 55.50 -16.20 -37.52
C GLU A 25 56.00 -17.67 -37.42
N PRO A 26 55.11 -18.72 -37.44
CA PRO A 26 54.60 -19.21 -38.74
C PRO A 26 53.17 -19.85 -38.76
N GLU A 27 52.59 -19.85 -39.97
CA GLU A 27 51.76 -20.91 -40.61
C GLU A 27 50.62 -21.64 -39.85
N ALA A 28 49.37 -21.34 -40.23
CA ALA A 28 48.28 -22.32 -40.33
C ALA A 28 47.25 -21.88 -41.40
N GLU A 29 46.82 -22.80 -42.26
CA GLU A 29 46.01 -22.49 -43.45
C GLU A 29 44.59 -21.99 -43.15
N ALA A 30 44.20 -20.86 -43.75
CA ALA A 30 42.81 -20.44 -43.83
C ALA A 30 42.11 -21.13 -45.02
N GLN A 31 41.47 -22.27 -44.78
CA GLN A 31 40.46 -22.83 -45.69
C GLN A 31 39.06 -22.42 -45.19
N ALA A 32 38.25 -21.88 -46.09
CA ALA A 32 36.93 -21.35 -45.75
C ALA A 32 35.85 -22.44 -45.86
N GLU A 33 35.03 -22.56 -44.81
CA GLU A 33 33.70 -23.18 -44.85
C GLU A 33 32.65 -22.14 -44.41
N PRO A 34 31.38 -22.29 -44.81
CA PRO A 34 30.57 -21.15 -45.25
C PRO A 34 29.90 -20.33 -44.14
N GLU A 35 29.44 -19.16 -44.56
CA GLU A 35 28.61 -18.23 -43.78
C GLU A 35 27.36 -18.93 -43.23
N VAL A 36 27.34 -19.13 -41.90
CA VAL A 36 26.09 -19.28 -41.16
C VAL A 36 25.65 -17.86 -40.80
N GLU A 37 24.78 -17.27 -41.62
CA GLU A 37 23.93 -16.18 -41.12
C GLU A 37 23.19 -16.73 -39.90
N PRO A 38 23.24 -16.07 -38.73
CA PRO A 38 22.35 -16.43 -37.65
C PRO A 38 20.93 -16.14 -38.12
N GLU A 39 20.14 -17.20 -38.36
CA GLU A 39 18.68 -17.06 -38.41
C GLU A 39 18.27 -16.28 -37.16
N PRO A 40 17.43 -15.23 -37.27
CA PRO A 40 17.03 -14.47 -36.10
C PRO A 40 16.34 -15.41 -35.13
N GLU A 41 16.97 -15.66 -33.98
CA GLU A 41 16.35 -16.38 -32.88
C GLU A 41 15.01 -15.71 -32.61
N ALA A 42 13.92 -16.43 -32.90
CA ALA A 42 12.59 -15.86 -32.78
C ALA A 42 12.42 -15.36 -31.35
N GLU A 43 12.23 -14.04 -31.18
CA GLU A 43 11.90 -13.46 -29.89
C GLU A 43 10.72 -14.25 -29.35
N ALA A 44 10.96 -15.03 -28.28
CA ALA A 44 9.96 -15.93 -27.76
C ALA A 44 8.76 -15.08 -27.36
N GLU A 45 7.63 -15.26 -28.05
CA GLU A 45 6.40 -14.53 -27.72
C GLU A 45 6.18 -14.67 -26.21
N PRO A 46 5.99 -13.55 -25.48
CA PRO A 46 5.94 -13.59 -24.03
C PRO A 46 4.85 -14.57 -23.63
N ALA A 47 5.27 -15.67 -22.97
CA ALA A 47 4.36 -16.73 -22.58
C ALA A 47 3.18 -16.09 -21.84
N PRO A 48 1.93 -16.42 -22.24
CA PRO A 48 0.77 -15.67 -21.79
C PRO A 48 0.78 -15.57 -20.27
N GLU A 49 0.65 -14.34 -19.76
CA GLU A 49 0.54 -14.11 -18.33
C GLU A 49 -0.54 -15.05 -17.78
N PRO A 50 -0.27 -15.82 -16.71
CA PRO A 50 -1.23 -16.79 -16.23
C PRO A 50 -2.50 -16.06 -15.86
N GLU A 51 -3.60 -16.36 -16.57
CA GLU A 51 -4.91 -15.78 -16.30
C GLU A 51 -5.25 -16.02 -14.83
N ALA A 52 -5.14 -14.96 -14.02
CA ALA A 52 -5.25 -15.07 -12.58
C ALA A 52 -6.66 -15.54 -12.24
N GLU A 53 -6.78 -16.77 -11.73
CA GLU A 53 -8.08 -17.35 -11.39
C GLU A 53 -8.85 -16.38 -10.48
N PRO A 54 -10.16 -16.14 -10.74
CA PRO A 54 -10.92 -15.11 -10.05
C PRO A 54 -10.96 -15.40 -8.54
N VAL A 55 -10.28 -14.54 -7.77
CA VAL A 55 -10.06 -14.69 -6.33
C VAL A 55 -11.41 -14.85 -5.62
N SER A 56 -11.59 -15.95 -4.90
CA SER A 56 -12.89 -16.31 -4.33
C SER A 56 -13.33 -15.34 -3.22
N VAL A 57 -14.63 -15.26 -2.96
CA VAL A 57 -15.19 -14.38 -1.90
C VAL A 57 -14.55 -14.70 -0.55
N GLU A 58 -14.33 -15.99 -0.25
CA GLU A 58 -13.67 -16.46 0.97
C GLU A 58 -12.19 -16.04 1.03
N GLN A 59 -11.47 -16.10 -0.09
CA GLN A 59 -10.08 -15.64 -0.19
C GLN A 59 -9.97 -14.11 -0.01
N ARG A 60 -10.91 -13.34 -0.59
CA ARG A 60 -11.00 -11.88 -0.39
C ARG A 60 -11.32 -11.53 1.06
N LEU A 61 -12.25 -12.26 1.70
CA LEU A 61 -12.58 -12.10 3.12
C LEU A 61 -11.42 -12.47 4.05
N ALA A 62 -10.62 -13.50 3.71
CA ALA A 62 -9.41 -13.83 4.45
C ALA A 62 -8.35 -12.72 4.35
N ALA A 63 -8.11 -12.18 3.15
CA ALA A 63 -7.20 -11.05 2.95
C ALA A 63 -7.65 -9.80 3.73
N LEU A 64 -8.96 -9.48 3.70
CA LEU A 64 -9.55 -8.40 4.51
C LEU A 64 -9.29 -8.57 6.02
N SER A 65 -9.39 -9.80 6.54
CA SER A 65 -9.08 -10.07 7.95
C SER A 65 -7.61 -9.83 8.31
N THR A 66 -6.68 -9.99 7.36
CA THR A 66 -5.26 -9.65 7.55
C THR A 66 -5.06 -8.14 7.52
N VAL A 67 -5.58 -7.42 6.52
CA VAL A 67 -5.45 -5.96 6.42
C VAL A 67 -6.05 -5.26 7.66
N LEU A 68 -7.20 -5.72 8.15
CA LEU A 68 -7.83 -5.23 9.38
C LEU A 68 -7.06 -5.59 10.67
N HIS A 69 -6.11 -6.53 10.62
CA HIS A 69 -5.17 -6.80 11.72
C HIS A 69 -3.96 -5.88 11.63
N ASP A 70 -3.37 -5.73 10.45
CA ASP A 70 -2.21 -4.86 10.23
C ASP A 70 -2.55 -3.39 10.51
N ALA A 71 -3.73 -2.92 10.09
CA ALA A 71 -4.24 -1.59 10.45
C ALA A 71 -4.37 -1.39 11.98
N ALA A 72 -4.86 -2.42 12.70
CA ALA A 72 -5.02 -2.38 14.15
C ALA A 72 -3.67 -2.33 14.90
N VAL A 73 -2.64 -2.97 14.37
CA VAL A 73 -1.26 -2.89 14.89
C VAL A 73 -0.68 -1.48 14.73
N LEU A 74 -1.04 -0.78 13.64
CA LEU A 74 -0.50 0.54 13.30
C LEU A 74 -1.21 1.72 13.98
N GLU A 75 -2.38 1.52 14.61
CA GLU A 75 -3.19 2.59 15.24
C GLU A 75 -2.40 3.53 16.17
N SER A 76 -1.40 3.01 16.86
CA SER A 76 -0.65 3.73 17.90
C SER A 76 0.72 4.24 17.43
N THR A 77 1.17 3.88 16.22
CA THR A 77 2.51 4.20 15.70
C THR A 77 2.47 4.96 14.38
N GLU A 78 1.55 4.61 13.48
CA GLU A 78 1.40 5.19 12.15
C GLU A 78 -0.10 5.48 11.87
N PRO A 79 -0.77 6.36 12.66
CA PRO A 79 -2.23 6.49 12.64
C PRO A 79 -2.80 6.93 11.29
N ALA A 80 -2.08 7.75 10.51
CA ALA A 80 -2.50 8.09 9.14
C ALA A 80 -2.58 6.83 8.25
N ARG A 81 -1.53 6.00 8.27
CA ARG A 81 -1.47 4.74 7.51
C ARG A 81 -2.48 3.70 8.00
N ALA A 82 -2.75 3.67 9.30
CA ALA A 82 -3.82 2.84 9.86
C ALA A 82 -5.19 3.28 9.31
N ALA A 83 -5.47 4.58 9.25
CA ALA A 83 -6.70 5.11 8.65
C ALA A 83 -6.80 4.77 7.16
N ASP A 84 -5.71 4.89 6.40
CA ASP A 84 -5.70 4.54 4.97
C ASP A 84 -5.99 3.04 4.75
N LEU A 85 -5.31 2.14 5.49
CA LEU A 85 -5.59 0.70 5.44
C LEU A 85 -7.03 0.35 5.87
N TYR A 86 -7.61 1.08 6.82
CA TYR A 86 -9.02 0.90 7.16
C TYR A 86 -9.95 1.36 6.03
N ARG A 87 -9.69 2.50 5.36
CA ARG A 87 -10.46 2.96 4.19
C ARG A 87 -10.40 1.94 3.06
N ASP A 88 -9.20 1.46 2.71
CA ASP A 88 -8.98 0.44 1.68
C ASP A 88 -9.72 -0.86 2.01
N ALA A 89 -9.67 -1.31 3.28
CA ALA A 89 -10.39 -2.50 3.74
C ALA A 89 -11.91 -2.33 3.76
N ILE A 90 -12.43 -1.13 4.03
CA ILE A 90 -13.87 -0.85 3.94
C ILE A 90 -14.33 -0.93 2.48
N ILE A 91 -13.61 -0.29 1.55
CA ILE A 91 -13.91 -0.31 0.12
C ILE A 91 -13.87 -1.76 -0.41
N ALA A 92 -12.78 -2.48 -0.16
CA ALA A 92 -12.63 -3.87 -0.62
C ALA A 92 -13.62 -4.86 0.04
N ALA A 93 -14.22 -4.51 1.19
CA ALA A 93 -15.30 -5.26 1.83
C ALA A 93 -16.71 -4.92 1.29
N LEU A 94 -16.92 -3.69 0.80
CA LEU A 94 -18.11 -3.34 0.03
C LEU A 94 -18.07 -4.02 -1.36
N ASP A 95 -16.93 -3.95 -2.04
CA ASP A 95 -16.73 -4.55 -3.37
C ASP A 95 -16.63 -6.09 -3.35
N VAL A 96 -16.84 -6.76 -2.21
CA VAL A 96 -16.55 -8.20 -2.06
C VAL A 96 -17.54 -9.10 -2.83
N SER A 97 -18.76 -8.61 -3.03
CA SER A 97 -19.90 -9.23 -3.71
C SER A 97 -20.94 -8.15 -4.03
N ASP A 98 -21.95 -8.42 -4.87
CA ASP A 98 -23.02 -7.46 -5.18
C ASP A 98 -23.81 -7.00 -3.94
N ASP A 99 -24.09 -7.93 -3.01
CA ASP A 99 -24.84 -7.67 -1.76
C ASP A 99 -23.96 -7.97 -0.51
N PRO A 100 -22.96 -7.12 -0.19
CA PRO A 100 -21.98 -7.41 0.87
C PRO A 100 -22.57 -7.42 2.28
N LEU A 101 -23.75 -6.82 2.48
CA LEU A 101 -24.39 -6.71 3.80
C LEU A 101 -25.10 -8.01 4.24
N ASP A 102 -25.43 -8.88 3.28
CA ASP A 102 -26.02 -10.21 3.53
C ASP A 102 -24.95 -11.26 3.89
N LEU A 103 -23.66 -10.99 3.63
CA LEU A 103 -22.54 -11.83 4.03
C LEU A 103 -22.09 -11.49 5.47
N PRO A 104 -22.25 -12.39 6.47
CA PRO A 104 -21.96 -12.07 7.87
C PRO A 104 -20.49 -11.69 8.12
N ASP A 105 -19.55 -12.32 7.41
CA ASP A 105 -18.13 -12.03 7.53
C ASP A 105 -17.77 -10.65 6.94
N ALA A 106 -18.34 -10.28 5.79
CA ALA A 106 -18.16 -8.96 5.20
C ALA A 106 -18.78 -7.87 6.09
N ARG A 107 -20.00 -8.08 6.57
CA ARG A 107 -20.68 -7.19 7.52
C ARG A 107 -19.87 -6.98 8.81
N ARG A 108 -19.23 -8.03 9.34
CA ARG A 108 -18.32 -7.94 10.50
C ARG A 108 -17.04 -7.18 10.17
N HIS A 109 -16.46 -7.40 8.98
CA HIS A 109 -15.25 -6.69 8.53
C HIS A 109 -15.51 -5.19 8.32
N LEU A 110 -16.65 -4.82 7.71
CA LEU A 110 -17.11 -3.42 7.61
C LEU A 110 -17.25 -2.78 8.99
N LEU A 111 -17.96 -3.43 9.91
CA LEU A 111 -18.12 -2.93 11.29
C LEU A 111 -16.78 -2.70 12.01
N ARG A 112 -15.83 -3.64 11.88
CA ARG A 112 -14.49 -3.52 12.46
C ARG A 112 -13.67 -2.40 11.79
N GLY A 113 -13.75 -2.26 10.47
CA GLY A 113 -13.05 -1.22 9.72
C GLY A 113 -13.54 0.18 10.06
N LEU A 114 -14.87 0.37 10.10
CA LEU A 114 -15.51 1.65 10.44
C LEU A 114 -15.24 2.04 11.91
N ASP A 115 -15.26 1.08 12.83
CA ASP A 115 -14.88 1.29 14.24
C ASP A 115 -13.41 1.73 14.37
N GLY A 116 -12.48 0.99 13.74
CA GLY A 116 -11.06 1.32 13.74
C GLY A 116 -10.75 2.68 13.10
N LEU A 117 -11.33 2.97 11.94
CA LEU A 117 -11.17 4.25 11.24
C LEU A 117 -11.68 5.42 12.09
N SER A 118 -12.92 5.34 12.59
CA SER A 118 -13.52 6.38 13.43
C SER A 118 -12.72 6.61 14.73
N LEU A 119 -12.20 5.54 15.34
CA LEU A 119 -11.31 5.62 16.51
C LEU A 119 -9.99 6.35 16.21
N VAL A 120 -9.35 6.02 15.08
CA VAL A 120 -8.08 6.60 14.64
C VAL A 120 -8.22 8.06 14.22
N LEU A 121 -9.33 8.43 13.58
CA LEU A 121 -9.66 9.82 13.24
C LEU A 121 -9.94 10.65 14.50
N ALA A 122 -10.75 10.13 15.43
CA ALA A 122 -11.06 10.80 16.70
C ALA A 122 -9.80 11.06 17.53
N ARG A 123 -8.87 10.09 17.62
CA ARG A 123 -7.56 10.25 18.29
C ARG A 123 -6.67 11.32 17.65
N GLN A 124 -6.84 11.60 16.36
CA GLN A 124 -6.12 12.67 15.65
C GLN A 124 -6.82 14.04 15.75
N GLY A 125 -7.95 14.14 16.47
CA GLY A 125 -8.75 15.36 16.58
C GLY A 125 -9.65 15.65 15.37
N LEU A 126 -9.75 14.71 14.42
CA LEU A 126 -10.59 14.82 13.23
C LEU A 126 -12.04 14.41 13.55
N SER A 127 -12.64 15.07 14.55
CA SER A 127 -13.93 14.66 15.13
C SER A 127 -15.10 14.68 14.14
N GLU A 128 -15.10 15.60 13.17
CA GLU A 128 -16.12 15.66 12.12
C GLU A 128 -16.01 14.49 11.14
N GLU A 129 -14.80 14.16 10.68
CA GLU A 129 -14.55 13.00 9.80
C GLU A 129 -14.82 11.68 10.55
N ALA A 130 -14.40 11.60 11.82
CA ALA A 130 -14.68 10.47 12.69
C ALA A 130 -16.18 10.24 12.90
N LEU A 131 -16.98 11.30 12.93
CA LEU A 131 -18.44 11.25 13.07
C LEU A 131 -19.12 10.84 11.75
N ALA A 132 -18.67 11.40 10.62
CA ALA A 132 -19.15 11.00 9.30
C ALA A 132 -19.00 9.48 9.08
N VAL A 133 -17.88 8.89 9.47
CA VAL A 133 -17.65 7.43 9.41
C VAL A 133 -18.65 6.63 10.27
N VAL A 134 -19.16 7.18 11.38
CA VAL A 134 -20.25 6.53 12.16
C VAL A 134 -21.62 6.75 11.51
N ASP A 135 -21.84 7.91 10.90
CA ASP A 135 -23.08 8.21 10.18
C ASP A 135 -23.21 7.42 8.87
N ASP A 136 -22.10 7.09 8.21
CA ASP A 136 -22.03 6.12 7.10
C ASP A 136 -22.37 4.70 7.60
N ALA A 137 -21.81 4.29 8.74
CA ALA A 137 -22.15 3.01 9.36
C ALA A 137 -23.64 2.91 9.74
N ALA A 138 -24.24 4.02 10.19
CA ALA A 138 -25.67 4.12 10.44
C ALA A 138 -26.48 4.05 9.13
N SER A 139 -26.05 4.75 8.08
CA SER A 139 -26.71 4.81 6.77
C SER A 139 -26.69 3.47 6.02
N LEU A 140 -25.64 2.67 6.21
CA LEU A 140 -25.55 1.28 5.74
C LEU A 140 -26.37 0.28 6.60
N GLY A 141 -27.10 0.75 7.61
CA GLY A 141 -27.86 -0.11 8.55
C GLY A 141 -26.97 -1.01 9.42
N LEU A 142 -25.65 -0.81 9.43
CA LEU A 142 -24.71 -1.70 10.10
C LEU A 142 -24.88 -1.68 11.62
N LEU A 143 -25.29 -0.54 12.19
CA LEU A 143 -25.49 -0.33 13.62
C LEU A 143 -26.73 -1.03 14.21
N GLU A 144 -27.66 -1.52 13.38
CA GLU A 144 -28.90 -2.17 13.82
C GLU A 144 -28.92 -3.67 13.54
N GLY A 145 -29.38 -4.47 14.50
CA GLY A 145 -29.44 -5.94 14.38
C GLY A 145 -28.05 -6.59 14.29
N GLY A 146 -27.90 -7.63 13.46
CA GLY A 146 -26.64 -8.33 13.22
C GLY A 146 -26.24 -9.37 14.28
N ASP A 147 -25.10 -10.02 14.06
CA ASP A 147 -24.52 -11.10 14.88
C ASP A 147 -23.86 -10.60 16.18
N GLU A 148 -23.57 -11.51 17.11
CA GLU A 148 -22.92 -11.17 18.39
C GLU A 148 -21.46 -10.71 18.25
N VAL A 149 -20.70 -11.18 17.24
CA VAL A 149 -19.28 -10.83 17.08
C VAL A 149 -19.14 -9.39 16.60
N GLY A 150 -20.00 -8.96 15.67
CA GLY A 150 -20.12 -7.55 15.28
C GLY A 150 -20.68 -6.63 16.38
N ALA A 151 -21.29 -7.17 17.45
CA ALA A 151 -21.98 -6.36 18.46
C ALA A 151 -21.03 -5.45 19.25
N VAL A 152 -19.78 -5.87 19.46
CA VAL A 152 -18.75 -5.06 20.14
C VAL A 152 -18.45 -3.79 19.34
N HIS A 153 -18.24 -3.93 18.02
CA HIS A 153 -17.98 -2.79 17.13
C HIS A 153 -19.21 -1.89 16.97
N ARG A 154 -20.43 -2.45 16.91
CA ARG A 154 -21.68 -1.66 16.93
C ARG A 154 -21.83 -0.84 18.21
N ALA A 155 -21.50 -1.42 19.37
CA ALA A 155 -21.54 -0.71 20.65
C ALA A 155 -20.49 0.41 20.73
N ALA A 156 -19.26 0.13 20.28
CA ALA A 156 -18.17 1.11 20.23
C ALA A 156 -18.50 2.30 19.29
N LEU A 157 -19.03 2.03 18.10
CA LEU A 157 -19.47 3.06 17.15
C LEU A 157 -20.59 3.93 17.72
N ASN A 158 -21.64 3.34 18.31
CA ASN A 158 -22.74 4.11 18.90
C ASN A 158 -22.26 4.98 20.07
N ALA A 159 -21.45 4.44 20.99
CA ALA A 159 -20.90 5.21 22.10
C ALA A 159 -20.03 6.38 21.60
N ARG A 160 -19.17 6.13 20.60
CA ARG A 160 -18.33 7.18 20.01
C ARG A 160 -19.16 8.24 19.27
N ARG A 161 -20.31 7.89 18.70
CA ARG A 161 -21.25 8.86 18.11
C ARG A 161 -21.70 9.90 19.13
N GLU A 162 -22.08 9.47 20.34
CA GLU A 162 -22.49 10.37 21.42
C GLU A 162 -21.34 11.26 21.93
N GLU A 163 -20.12 10.71 21.99
CA GLU A 163 -18.92 11.47 22.36
C GLU A 163 -18.56 12.53 21.30
N LEU A 164 -18.58 12.16 20.02
CA LEU A 164 -18.25 13.03 18.89
C LEU A 164 -19.30 14.12 18.68
N LEU A 165 -20.60 13.81 18.80
CA LEU A 165 -21.67 14.81 18.74
C LEU A 165 -21.49 15.88 19.83
N ARG A 166 -21.08 15.49 21.05
CA ARG A 166 -20.79 16.43 22.14
C ARG A 166 -19.51 17.25 21.88
N ALA A 167 -18.53 16.70 21.18
CA ALA A 167 -17.29 17.39 20.83
C ALA A 167 -17.48 18.40 19.67
N VAL A 168 -18.31 18.08 18.68
CA VAL A 168 -18.59 18.92 17.51
C VAL A 168 -19.65 19.99 17.80
N PHE A 169 -20.66 19.67 18.63
CA PHE A 169 -21.80 20.57 18.92
C PHE A 169 -21.95 20.89 20.43
N PRO A 170 -20.97 21.56 21.07
CA PRO A 170 -20.94 21.75 22.52
C PRO A 170 -22.12 22.56 23.08
N ASP A 171 -22.61 23.59 22.37
CA ASP A 171 -23.76 24.41 22.78
C ASP A 171 -25.09 23.63 22.85
N SER A 172 -25.19 22.46 22.21
CA SER A 172 -26.41 21.64 22.19
C SER A 172 -26.69 20.88 23.50
N ALA A 173 -25.87 21.07 24.54
CA ALA A 173 -25.94 20.33 25.80
C ALA A 173 -26.50 21.13 27.01
N GLU A 174 -26.76 22.43 26.87
CA GLU A 174 -27.22 23.31 27.97
C GLU A 174 -28.59 23.99 27.69
N ALA A 175 -29.57 23.23 27.20
CA ALA A 175 -30.93 23.70 26.89
C ALA A 175 -32.04 22.85 27.53
#